data_AF-A0A6N8J1G7-F1
#
_entry.id   AF-A0A6N8J1G7-F1
#
_cell.length_a   1.000
_cell.length_b   1.000
_cell.length_c   1.000
_cell.angle_alpha   90.00
_cell.angle_beta   90.00
_cell.angle_gamma   90.00
#
_symmetry.space_group_name_H-M   'P 1'
#
loop_
_entity.id
_entity.type
_entity.pdbx_description
1 polymer ?
#
loop_
_entity_poly.entity_id
_entity_poly.type
_entity_poly.pdbx_seq_one_letter_code
_entity_poly.pdbx_strand_id
1 'polypeptide(L)'
;MTAPANSGAIALRAIGLMAEWRRLGAAHLALGGGVSCACGSAFDGISVEDLEHDLVDYVHEKHRGTPALGLLFAAAGCTSDASCDLATLLRTIAEARIDDPALLEALLADLERAISGLANDRR
;
A
#
# COMPACT_ATOMS: atom_id res chain seq x y z
N MET A 1 28.14 3.39 17.91
CA MET A 1 26.93 2.71 18.37
C MET A 1 25.96 2.68 17.20
N THR A 2 25.95 1.58 16.45
CA THR A 2 25.14 1.42 15.23
C THR A 2 23.75 0.96 15.65
N ALA A 3 22.72 1.75 15.33
CA ALA A 3 21.35 1.35 15.61
C ALA A 3 21.02 0.02 14.89
N PRO A 4 20.17 -0.86 15.45
CA PRO A 4 19.62 -1.96 14.67
C PRO A 4 18.84 -1.33 13.52
N ALA A 5 19.33 -1.52 12.29
CA ALA A 5 18.54 -1.25 11.12
C ALA A 5 17.27 -2.10 11.26
N ASN A 6 16.08 -1.50 11.11
CA ASN A 6 14.98 -2.32 10.61
C ASN A 6 15.51 -3.04 9.38
N SER A 7 15.40 -4.35 9.40
CA SER A 7 16.04 -5.27 8.46
C SER A 7 16.01 -4.65 7.07
N GLY A 8 17.16 -4.38 6.45
CA GLY A 8 17.21 -3.71 5.13
C GLY A 8 16.28 -4.35 4.09
N ALA A 9 15.93 -5.62 4.28
CA ALA A 9 14.87 -6.34 3.60
C ALA A 9 13.48 -5.66 3.63
N ILE A 10 12.98 -5.22 4.80
CA ILE A 10 11.69 -4.52 4.96
C ILE A 10 11.67 -3.25 4.13
N ALA A 11 12.71 -2.43 4.26
CA ALA A 11 12.82 -1.17 3.52
C ALA A 11 12.91 -1.42 2.01
N LEU A 12 13.71 -2.39 1.58
CA LEU A 12 13.81 -2.77 0.16
C LEU A 12 12.48 -3.28 -0.39
N ARG A 13 11.73 -4.07 0.40
CA ARG A 13 10.41 -4.59 0.02
C ARG A 13 9.39 -3.47 -0.12
N ALA A 14 9.35 -2.52 0.82
CA ALA A 14 8.48 -1.35 0.74
C ALA A 14 8.79 -0.49 -0.50
N ILE A 15 10.08 -0.26 -0.80
CA ILE A 15 10.50 0.46 -2.02
C ILE A 15 10.08 -0.31 -3.28
N GLY A 16 10.23 -1.63 -3.29
CA GLY A 16 9.82 -2.50 -4.39
C GLY A 16 8.31 -2.40 -4.68
N LEU A 17 7.49 -2.45 -3.64
CA LEU A 17 6.04 -2.28 -3.76
C LEU A 17 5.65 -0.91 -4.30
N MET A 18 6.33 0.16 -3.89
CA MET A 18 6.06 1.49 -4.44
C MET A 18 6.36 1.56 -5.94
N ALA A 19 7.44 0.91 -6.38
CA ALA A 19 7.78 0.84 -7.80
C ALA A 19 6.77 0.00 -8.60
N GLU A 20 6.22 -1.06 -8.01
CA GLU A 20 5.15 -1.86 -8.61
C GLU A 20 3.85 -1.06 -8.74
N TRP A 21 3.39 -0.42 -7.67
CA TRP A 21 2.21 0.44 -7.68
C TRP A 21 2.29 1.52 -8.75
N ARG A 22 3.41 2.24 -8.83
CA ARG A 22 3.63 3.28 -9.86
C ARG A 22 3.55 2.72 -11.29
N ARG A 23 4.05 1.51 -11.52
CA ARG A 23 3.94 0.85 -12.84
C ARG A 23 2.50 0.48 -13.17
N LEU A 24 1.72 0.03 -12.19
CA LEU A 24 0.30 -0.26 -12.37
C LEU A 24 -0.51 1.01 -12.65
N GLY A 25 -0.32 2.05 -11.84
CA GLY A 25 -0.99 3.34 -12.03
C GLY A 25 -0.66 3.97 -13.39
N ALA A 26 0.62 3.93 -13.80
CA ALA A 26 1.02 4.41 -15.13
C ALA A 26 0.40 3.60 -16.28
N ALA A 27 0.30 2.27 -16.13
CA ALA A 27 -0.38 1.42 -17.12
C ALA A 27 -1.88 1.73 -17.20
N HIS A 28 -2.52 2.05 -16.07
CA HIS A 28 -3.93 2.44 -16.01
C HIS A 28 -4.17 3.79 -16.70
N LEU A 29 -3.32 4.79 -16.45
CA LEU A 29 -3.38 6.09 -17.13
C LEU A 29 -3.11 5.99 -18.64
N ALA A 30 -2.19 5.12 -19.07
CA ALA A 30 -1.91 4.88 -20.48
C ALA A 30 -3.08 4.23 -21.23
N LEU A 31 -3.95 3.50 -20.51
CA LEU A 31 -5.19 2.90 -21.02
C LEU A 31 -6.40 3.86 -20.93
N GLY A 32 -6.26 4.98 -20.22
CA GLY A 32 -7.26 6.06 -20.08
C GLY A 32 -7.66 6.77 -21.37
N GLY A 33 -7.17 6.32 -22.53
CA GLY A 33 -7.68 6.64 -23.86
C GLY A 33 -8.91 5.82 -24.29
N GLY A 34 -9.65 5.23 -23.35
CA GLY A 34 -10.92 4.52 -23.63
C GLY A 34 -10.85 2.99 -23.60
N VAL A 35 -9.94 2.39 -22.83
CA VAL A 35 -9.97 0.94 -22.56
C VAL A 35 -10.45 0.71 -21.13
N SER A 36 -11.67 0.21 -20.98
CA SER A 36 -12.26 -0.16 -19.69
C SER A 36 -11.29 -1.06 -18.90
N CYS A 37 -10.95 -0.68 -17.67
CA CYS A 37 -10.29 -1.62 -16.76
C CYS A 37 -11.25 -2.80 -16.52
N ALA A 38 -10.76 -4.03 -16.66
CA ALA A 38 -11.51 -5.25 -16.32
C ALA A 38 -11.68 -5.44 -14.81
N CYS A 39 -11.30 -4.44 -13.99
CA CYS A 39 -11.75 -4.23 -12.63
C CYS A 39 -13.30 -4.33 -12.61
N GLY A 40 -13.85 -5.54 -12.41
CA GLY A 40 -15.22 -5.95 -12.75
C GLY A 40 -16.27 -4.84 -12.89
N SER A 41 -16.61 -4.50 -14.13
CA SER A 41 -17.90 -3.94 -14.58
C SER A 41 -18.73 -3.12 -13.55
N ALA A 42 -18.21 -1.97 -13.12
CA ALA A 42 -18.98 -0.82 -12.61
C ALA A 42 -18.15 0.49 -12.55
N PHE A 43 -16.86 0.43 -12.84
CA PHE A 43 -15.88 1.48 -12.50
C PHE A 43 -15.35 2.25 -13.72
N ASP A 44 -16.22 2.60 -14.67
CA ASP A 44 -15.87 3.64 -15.65
C ASP A 44 -15.59 4.95 -14.88
N GLY A 45 -14.30 5.30 -14.72
CA GLY A 45 -13.87 6.57 -14.12
C GLY A 45 -13.20 6.52 -12.74
N ILE A 46 -12.85 5.34 -12.19
CA ILE A 46 -12.00 5.30 -10.99
C ILE A 46 -10.61 5.87 -11.31
N SER A 47 -10.18 6.86 -10.53
CA SER A 47 -8.84 7.40 -10.64
C SER A 47 -7.83 6.49 -9.94
N VAL A 48 -6.55 6.63 -10.30
CA VAL A 48 -5.45 5.96 -9.56
C VAL A 48 -5.43 6.40 -8.09
N GLU A 49 -5.88 7.63 -7.80
CA GLU A 49 -5.96 8.18 -6.45
C GLU A 49 -7.05 7.49 -5.62
N ASP A 50 -8.25 7.28 -6.18
CA ASP A 50 -9.33 6.55 -5.50
C ASP A 50 -8.91 5.10 -5.20
N LEU A 51 -8.23 4.45 -6.15
CA LEU A 51 -7.73 3.09 -5.97
C LEU A 51 -6.62 3.01 -4.91
N GLU A 52 -5.79 4.04 -4.81
CA GLU A 52 -4.79 4.15 -3.75
C GLU A 52 -5.47 4.25 -2.37
N HIS A 53 -6.50 5.09 -2.27
CA HIS A 53 -7.29 5.28 -1.06
C HIS A 53 -7.92 3.95 -0.61
N ASP A 54 -8.64 3.28 -1.52
CA ASP A 54 -9.29 1.99 -1.25
C ASP A 54 -8.29 0.93 -0.79
N LEU A 55 -7.10 0.90 -1.40
CA LEU A 55 -6.02 -0.01 -1.02
C LEU A 55 -5.53 0.25 0.40
N VAL A 56 -5.25 1.51 0.75
CA VAL A 56 -4.75 1.88 2.07
C VAL A 56 -5.81 1.65 3.14
N ASP A 57 -7.07 2.00 2.87
CA ASP A 57 -8.20 1.78 3.77
C ASP A 57 -8.43 0.30 4.04
N TYR A 58 -8.36 -0.54 2.99
CA TYR A 58 -8.48 -1.99 3.12
C TYR A 58 -7.45 -2.57 4.08
N VAL A 59 -6.16 -2.21 3.93
CA VAL A 59 -5.12 -2.72 4.82
C VAL A 59 -5.20 -2.12 6.22
N HIS A 60 -5.61 -0.85 6.35
CA HIS A 60 -5.80 -0.23 7.65
C HIS A 60 -6.91 -0.93 8.45
N GLU A 61 -8.08 -1.14 7.86
CA GLU A 61 -9.20 -1.82 8.54
C GLU A 61 -8.85 -3.27 8.88
N LYS A 62 -8.13 -3.97 7.98
CA LYS A 62 -7.66 -5.34 8.23
C LYS A 62 -6.73 -5.44 9.45
N HIS A 63 -5.93 -4.40 9.70
CA HIS A 63 -4.96 -4.37 10.79
C HIS A 63 -5.39 -3.52 12.01
N ARG A 64 -6.62 -3.01 12.04
CA ARG A 64 -7.14 -2.16 13.13
C ARG A 64 -7.02 -2.81 14.53
N GLY A 65 -7.06 -4.14 14.58
CA GLY A 65 -6.94 -4.92 15.82
C GLY A 65 -5.53 -5.00 16.39
N THR A 66 -4.52 -4.46 15.70
CA THR A 66 -3.10 -4.55 16.08
C THR A 66 -2.57 -3.17 16.50
N PRO A 67 -2.48 -2.88 17.82
CA PRO A 67 -2.14 -1.54 18.31
C PRO A 67 -0.81 -0.98 17.80
N ALA A 68 0.21 -1.83 17.66
CA ALA A 68 1.52 -1.44 17.13
C ALA A 68 1.44 -0.94 15.68
N LEU A 69 0.58 -1.56 14.86
CA LEU A 69 0.32 -1.10 13.50
C LEU A 69 -0.58 0.15 13.50
N GLY A 70 -1.52 0.26 14.44
CA GLY A 70 -2.31 1.48 14.61
C GLY A 70 -1.46 2.73 14.83
N LEU A 71 -0.38 2.63 15.63
CA LEU A 71 0.57 3.73 15.80
C LEU A 71 1.35 4.05 14.51
N LEU A 72 1.67 3.02 13.72
CA LEU A 72 2.33 3.18 12.43
C LEU A 72 1.41 3.87 11.40
N PHE A 73 0.14 3.46 11.32
CA PHE A 73 -0.85 4.10 10.47
C PHE A 73 -1.07 5.56 10.88
N ALA A 74 -1.18 5.84 12.18
CA ALA A 74 -1.27 7.22 12.68
C ALA A 74 -0.01 8.04 12.33
N ALA A 75 1.18 7.45 12.40
CA ALA A 75 2.43 8.12 12.00
C ALA A 75 2.49 8.41 10.50
N ALA A 76 1.86 7.57 9.68
CA ALA A 76 1.68 7.79 8.25
C ALA A 76 0.56 8.80 7.93
N GLY A 77 -0.16 9.31 8.94
CA GLY A 77 -1.30 10.20 8.75
C GLY A 77 -2.58 9.48 8.34
N CYS A 78 -2.59 8.14 8.31
CA CYS A 78 -3.80 7.36 8.06
C CYS A 78 -4.71 7.45 9.28
N THR A 79 -5.65 8.39 9.26
CA THR A 79 -6.67 8.58 10.29
C THR A 79 -8.04 8.59 9.64
N SER A 80 -9.09 8.38 10.43
CA SER A 80 -10.47 8.28 9.95
C SER A 80 -10.96 9.47 9.11
N ASP A 81 -10.30 10.64 9.22
CA ASP A 81 -10.69 11.89 8.57
C ASP A 81 -9.65 12.39 7.53
N ALA A 82 -8.59 11.63 7.24
CA ALA A 82 -7.52 12.05 6.35
C ALA A 82 -7.25 11.01 5.24
N SER A 83 -7.10 11.48 4.00
CA SER A 83 -6.69 10.65 2.87
C SER A 83 -5.24 10.19 3.09
N CYS A 84 -5.06 8.89 3.33
CA CYS A 84 -3.73 8.34 3.48
C CYS A 84 -3.14 7.94 2.14
N ASP A 85 -1.95 8.46 1.84
CA ASP A 85 -1.21 8.13 0.62
C ASP A 85 -0.32 6.89 0.85
N LEU A 86 -0.32 5.99 -0.14
CA LEU A 86 0.45 4.75 -0.08
C LEU A 86 1.95 5.02 0.02
N ALA A 87 2.46 6.08 -0.61
CA ALA A 87 3.87 6.43 -0.56
C ALA A 87 4.29 6.81 0.87
N THR A 88 3.47 7.60 1.56
CA THR A 88 3.69 7.99 2.95
C THR A 88 3.63 6.79 3.88
N LEU A 89 2.67 5.87 3.67
CA LEU A 89 2.61 4.63 4.43
C LEU A 89 3.85 3.75 4.22
N LEU A 90 4.24 3.48 2.97
CA LEU A 90 5.40 2.65 2.65
C LEU A 90 6.71 3.26 3.15
N ARG A 91 6.85 4.59 3.09
CA ARG A 91 7.98 5.30 3.69
C ARG A 91 7.99 5.13 5.20
N THR A 92 6.85 5.32 5.85
CA THR A 92 6.71 5.14 7.30
C THR A 92 7.09 3.71 7.69
N ILE A 93 6.66 2.68 6.93
CA ILE A 93 7.07 1.28 7.13
C ILE A 93 8.58 1.10 7.01
N ALA A 94 9.21 1.69 5.99
CA ALA A 94 10.65 1.59 5.78
C ALA A 94 11.46 2.21 6.93
N GLU A 95 10.91 3.24 7.59
CA GLU A 95 11.55 3.97 8.69
C GLU A 95 11.13 3.44 10.09
N ALA A 96 10.00 2.71 10.19
CA ALA A 96 9.33 2.35 11.43
C ALA A 96 10.10 1.32 12.25
N ARG A 97 10.43 1.68 13.50
CA ARG A 97 11.02 0.76 14.48
C ARG A 97 9.89 0.10 15.27
N ILE A 98 9.52 -1.11 14.90
CA ILE A 98 8.55 -1.94 15.64
C ILE A 98 9.30 -3.11 16.26
N ASP A 99 8.99 -3.43 17.51
CA ASP A 99 9.65 -4.51 18.27
C ASP A 99 9.41 -5.90 17.67
N ASP A 100 8.29 -6.07 16.97
CA ASP A 100 7.93 -7.28 16.24
C ASP A 100 7.98 -7.05 14.70
N PRO A 101 9.07 -7.45 14.03
CA PRO A 101 9.19 -7.30 12.57
C PRO A 101 8.21 -8.17 11.80
N ALA A 102 7.64 -9.23 12.39
CA ALA A 102 6.64 -10.08 11.72
C ALA A 102 5.35 -9.31 11.40
N LEU A 103 5.03 -8.29 12.19
CA LEU A 103 3.90 -7.40 11.92
C LEU A 103 4.10 -6.58 10.65
N LEU A 104 5.32 -6.06 10.43
CA LEU A 104 5.66 -5.32 9.21
C LEU A 104 5.69 -6.25 8.00
N GLU A 105 6.20 -7.48 8.15
CA GLU A 105 6.19 -8.48 7.08
C GLU A 105 4.76 -8.87 6.67
N ALA A 106 3.85 -9.02 7.64
CA ALA A 106 2.44 -9.33 7.39
C ALA A 106 1.74 -8.18 6.66
N LEU A 107 1.94 -6.94 7.12
CA LEU A 107 1.40 -5.75 6.46
C LEU A 107 1.90 -5.62 5.02
N LEU A 108 3.20 -5.79 4.79
CA LEU A 108 3.78 -5.77 3.45
C LEU A 108 3.27 -6.92 2.57
N ALA A 109 3.06 -8.11 3.14
CA ALA A 109 2.49 -9.24 2.40
C ALA A 109 1.02 -9.04 2.01
N ASP A 110 0.25 -8.32 2.83
CA ASP A 110 -1.12 -7.98 2.52
C ASP A 110 -1.22 -6.87 1.47
N LEU A 111 -0.36 -5.84 1.55
CA LEU A 111 -0.19 -4.83 0.50
C LEU A 111 0.21 -5.46 -0.84
N GLU A 112 1.22 -6.33 -0.83
CA GLU A 112 1.68 -7.04 -2.02
C GLU A 112 0.56 -7.87 -2.67
N ARG A 113 -0.22 -8.60 -1.85
CA ARG A 113 -1.33 -9.40 -2.35
C ARG A 113 -2.42 -8.54 -2.97
N ALA A 114 -2.76 -7.41 -2.35
CA ALA A 114 -3.75 -6.49 -2.88
C ALA A 114 -3.29 -5.87 -4.21
N ILE A 115 -2.05 -5.37 -4.28
CA ILE A 115 -1.43 -4.81 -5.49
C ILE A 115 -1.37 -5.87 -6.62
N SER A 116 -0.92 -7.08 -6.31
CA SER A 116 -0.87 -8.20 -7.27
C SER A 116 -2.26 -8.63 -7.74
N GLY A 117 -3.27 -8.56 -6.88
CA GLY A 117 -4.66 -8.83 -7.23
C GLY A 117 -5.15 -7.89 -8.32
N LEU A 118 -4.91 -6.58 -8.15
CA LEU A 118 -5.22 -5.55 -9.15
C LEU A 118 -4.47 -5.78 -10.47
N ALA A 119 -3.24 -6.29 -10.40
CA ALA A 119 -2.44 -6.58 -11.58
C ALA A 119 -2.96 -7.79 -12.39
N ASN A 120 -3.44 -8.84 -11.70
CA ASN A 120 -3.85 -10.12 -12.28
C ASN A 120 -5.31 -10.16 -12.74
N ASP A 121 -6.17 -9.24 -12.29
CA ASP A 121 -7.55 -9.07 -12.79
C ASP A 121 -7.61 -8.57 -14.26
N ARG A 122 -6.45 -8.54 -14.94
CA ARG A 122 -6.28 -8.19 -16.36
C ARG A 122 -6.34 -9.40 -17.32
N ARG A 123 -6.62 -10.61 -16.84
CA ARG A 123 -6.46 -11.86 -17.61
C ARG A 123 -7.76 -12.57 -17.94
#